data_AF-A0A7C3BXP0-F1
#
_entry.id   AF-A0A7C3BXP0-F1
#
_cell.length_a   1.000
_cell.length_b   1.000
_cell.length_c   1.000
_cell.angle_alpha   90.00
_cell.angle_beta   90.00
_cell.angle_gamma   90.00
#
_symmetry.space_group_name_H-M   'P 1'
#
loop_
_entity.id
_entity.type
_entity.pdbx_description
1 polymer ?
#
loop_
_entity_poly.entity_id
_entity_poly.type
_entity_poly.pdbx_seq_one_letter_code
_entity_poly.pdbx_strand_id
1 'polypeptide(L)'
;MEEKTTVAEGTSTSLATVDELSIEEIQLSDQIYHGAGLDPIVDAGIKDYENKIEQENKLFNKILGVRGSDIRGYGESVAKRVAVAVYGQLSRQYGGKVGDLRAYIMNLEEERDNANRRYDDLMGRAIGILGEEYKELKTDSNEFMQKLTEVMGEDLKVSRINSEALTEKLADIDGLRSQIRILMKDKENLAETSTKEKEQLKDKYESQIADIKNKHTVEISYLNEKYESQLNEVINQHKAEVQDFNLRIRALDKEKELLTETSAREKEQLKDKHESQITEFNNQHKTEIGNLNSRINTLAKEKELLAEASGKEKEQLEERYDQQIASISNEYKVEIRNLNQKYESQIAELNNQHKAEVQAFNLRIDALGKEKEILADTSTKEKEQLKQRYEQQIGSINNEHKVEIRNLNEKHETQLNDVHNEYKAEIRKLSSRVEILTKEKDLQKEKYESQIADLDLTIRGLGSKKAELRNEDAAEVEEDSE
;
A
#
# COMPACT_ATOMS: atom_id res chain seq x y z
N MET A 1 47.94 37.15 -36.69
CA MET A 1 47.97 36.08 -35.69
C MET A 1 46.99 36.49 -34.61
N GLU A 2 45.84 35.82 -34.57
CA GLU A 2 44.77 36.10 -33.61
C GLU A 2 45.13 35.46 -32.27
N GLU A 3 45.36 36.30 -31.27
CA GLU A 3 45.62 35.87 -29.90
C GLU A 3 44.27 35.76 -29.17
N LYS A 4 43.76 34.53 -29.04
CA LYS A 4 42.56 34.22 -28.25
C LYS A 4 42.92 34.20 -26.77
N THR A 5 42.55 35.25 -26.06
CA THR A 5 42.53 35.29 -24.60
C THR A 5 41.35 34.48 -24.07
N THR A 6 41.63 33.32 -23.48
CA THR A 6 40.66 32.53 -22.72
C THR A 6 40.48 33.13 -21.33
N VAL A 7 39.30 33.67 -21.09
CA VAL A 7 38.81 34.16 -19.79
C VAL A 7 38.60 32.97 -18.85
N ALA A 8 39.18 33.04 -17.65
CA ALA A 8 38.94 32.08 -16.58
C ALA A 8 37.56 32.32 -15.97
N GLU A 9 36.60 31.45 -16.28
CA GLU A 9 35.28 31.42 -15.62
C GLU A 9 35.42 30.86 -14.20
N GLY A 10 34.91 31.63 -13.23
CA GLY A 10 34.75 31.19 -11.85
C GLY A 10 33.79 30.01 -11.78
N THR A 11 34.26 28.89 -11.23
CA THR A 11 33.49 27.65 -11.11
C THR A 11 32.56 27.75 -9.89
N SER A 12 31.31 28.13 -10.14
CA SER A 12 30.20 27.83 -9.25
C SER A 12 30.01 26.31 -9.21
N THR A 13 30.04 25.75 -7.99
CA THR A 13 29.68 24.37 -7.70
C THR A 13 28.17 24.18 -7.88
N SER A 14 27.70 24.03 -9.12
CA SER A 14 26.35 23.55 -9.39
C SER A 14 26.41 22.06 -9.72
N LEU A 15 25.95 21.23 -8.78
CA LEU A 15 25.63 19.82 -9.02
C LEU A 15 24.59 19.76 -10.14
N ALA A 16 24.98 19.27 -11.32
CA ALA A 16 24.08 19.07 -12.44
C ALA A 16 22.97 18.06 -12.07
N THR A 17 21.73 18.39 -12.44
CA THR A 17 20.55 17.54 -12.33
C THR A 17 20.57 16.47 -13.43
N VAL A 18 20.11 15.26 -13.10
CA VAL A 18 20.21 14.05 -13.95
C VAL A 18 19.54 14.23 -15.32
N ASP A 19 18.58 15.15 -15.43
CA ASP A 19 17.85 15.42 -16.68
C ASP A 19 18.63 16.27 -17.71
N GLU A 20 19.84 16.75 -17.37
CA GLU A 20 20.66 17.60 -18.25
C GLU A 20 21.93 16.90 -18.81
N LEU A 21 22.16 15.63 -18.47
CA LEU A 21 23.33 14.89 -18.97
C LEU A 21 23.05 14.34 -20.37
N SER A 22 23.97 14.61 -21.31
CA SER A 22 23.89 14.05 -22.67
C SER A 22 24.05 12.52 -22.64
N ILE A 23 23.48 11.83 -23.62
CA ILE A 23 23.52 10.36 -23.72
C ILE A 23 24.97 9.82 -23.70
N GLU A 24 25.91 10.59 -24.25
CA GLU A 24 27.34 10.28 -24.26
C GLU A 24 27.98 10.40 -22.87
N GLU A 25 27.57 11.37 -22.06
CA GLU A 25 28.01 11.54 -20.68
C GLU A 25 27.44 10.45 -19.76
N ILE A 26 26.23 9.96 -20.03
CA ILE A 26 25.63 8.83 -19.31
C ILE A 26 26.46 7.56 -19.56
N GLN A 27 26.80 7.26 -20.82
CA GLN A 27 27.62 6.10 -21.17
C GLN A 27 29.04 6.18 -20.59
N LEU A 28 29.65 7.37 -20.62
CA LEU A 28 30.95 7.62 -20.00
C LEU A 28 30.88 7.46 -18.48
N SER A 29 29.80 7.93 -17.84
CA SER A 29 29.59 7.79 -16.40
C SER A 29 29.49 6.33 -15.98
N ASP A 30 28.78 5.50 -16.75
CA ASP A 30 28.64 4.06 -16.47
C ASP A 30 29.98 3.32 -16.67
N GLN A 31 30.75 3.67 -17.70
CA GLN A 31 32.07 3.10 -17.94
C GLN A 31 33.06 3.47 -16.83
N ILE A 32 33.07 4.73 -16.37
CA ILE A 32 33.93 5.17 -15.28
C ILE A 32 33.48 4.55 -13.96
N TYR A 33 32.17 4.48 -13.71
CA TYR A 33 31.60 3.93 -12.49
C TYR A 33 31.95 2.44 -12.29
N HIS A 34 31.76 1.62 -13.33
CA HIS A 34 32.15 0.21 -13.30
C HIS A 34 33.66 0.00 -13.43
N GLY A 35 34.35 0.81 -14.24
CA GLY A 35 35.80 0.73 -14.43
C GLY A 35 36.61 1.12 -13.19
N ALA A 36 36.08 2.02 -12.36
CA ALA A 36 36.68 2.41 -11.07
C ALA A 36 36.30 1.46 -9.92
N GLY A 37 35.44 0.46 -10.15
CA GLY A 37 35.04 -0.52 -9.15
C GLY A 37 34.33 0.12 -7.95
N LEU A 38 33.40 1.05 -8.20
CA LEU A 38 32.70 1.79 -7.14
C LEU A 38 31.54 1.02 -6.50
N ASP A 39 31.11 -0.10 -7.09
CA ASP A 39 30.02 -0.94 -6.56
C ASP A 39 30.21 -1.35 -5.09
N PRO A 40 31.38 -1.84 -4.64
CA PRO A 40 31.60 -2.21 -3.23
C PRO A 40 31.53 -1.00 -2.28
N ILE A 41 31.85 0.19 -2.75
CA ILE A 41 31.84 1.43 -1.95
C ILE A 41 30.40 1.92 -1.77
N VAL A 42 29.60 1.87 -2.85
CA VAL A 42 28.18 2.17 -2.79
C VAL A 42 27.46 1.17 -1.88
N ASP A 43 27.72 -0.12 -2.04
CA ASP A 43 27.14 -1.17 -1.19
C ASP A 43 27.57 -1.02 0.28
N ALA A 44 28.83 -0.65 0.56
CA ALA A 44 29.30 -0.36 1.93
C ALA A 44 28.64 0.91 2.51
N GLY A 45 28.48 1.95 1.70
CA GLY A 45 27.79 3.18 2.09
C GLY A 45 26.32 2.96 2.41
N ILE A 46 25.61 2.15 1.59
CA ILE A 46 24.22 1.75 1.84
C ILE A 46 24.13 0.97 3.15
N LYS A 47 25.04 0.02 3.38
CA LYS A 47 25.07 -0.77 4.61
C LYS A 47 25.30 0.09 5.87
N ASP A 48 26.15 1.12 5.78
CA ASP A 48 26.37 2.06 6.89
C ASP A 48 25.17 2.99 7.11
N TYR A 49 24.48 3.36 6.03
CA TYR A 49 23.23 4.15 6.08
C TYR A 49 22.06 3.34 6.65
N GLU A 50 21.91 2.07 6.26
CA GLU A 50 20.94 1.13 6.84
C GLU A 50 21.21 0.94 8.33
N ASN A 51 22.46 0.72 8.74
CA ASN A 51 22.82 0.58 10.16
C ASN A 51 22.47 1.83 10.98
N LYS A 52 22.64 3.04 10.44
CA LYS A 52 22.26 4.31 11.10
C LYS A 52 20.75 4.52 11.15
N ILE A 53 20.01 4.21 10.07
CA ILE A 53 18.55 4.31 10.05
C ILE A 53 17.89 3.28 10.98
N GLU A 54 18.44 2.06 11.07
CA GLU A 54 17.98 1.03 12.00
C GLU A 54 18.19 1.44 13.47
N GLN A 55 19.24 2.21 13.77
CA GLN A 55 19.48 2.77 15.11
C GLN A 55 18.56 3.95 15.42
N GLU A 56 18.24 4.80 14.45
CA GLU A 56 17.48 6.04 14.69
C GLU A 56 15.96 5.89 14.56
N ASN A 57 15.43 4.84 13.91
CA ASN A 57 13.99 4.81 13.59
C ASN A 57 13.33 3.41 13.58
N LYS A 58 13.34 2.73 14.73
CA LYS A 58 12.53 1.51 14.95
C LYS A 58 11.01 1.70 14.76
N LEU A 59 10.52 2.94 14.88
CA LEU A 59 9.09 3.28 14.74
C LEU A 59 8.66 3.52 13.28
N PHE A 60 9.52 4.11 12.44
CA PHE A 60 9.18 4.40 11.05
C PHE A 60 9.26 3.17 10.13
N ASN A 61 10.21 2.25 10.39
CA ASN A 61 10.36 1.03 9.59
C ASN A 61 9.17 0.06 9.69
N LYS A 62 8.33 0.18 10.74
CA LYS A 62 7.14 -0.66 10.91
C LYS A 62 5.92 -0.16 10.13
N ILE A 63 5.89 1.12 9.74
CA ILE A 63 4.71 1.76 9.13
C ILE A 63 4.87 1.94 7.61
N LEU A 64 6.10 2.09 7.09
CA LEU A 64 6.31 2.45 5.67
C LEU A 64 7.00 1.39 4.80
N GLY A 65 7.39 0.23 5.35
CA GLY A 65 8.08 -0.81 4.59
C GLY A 65 9.50 -0.42 4.19
N VAL A 66 10.32 -1.44 3.88
CA VAL A 66 11.76 -1.28 3.62
C VAL A 66 11.97 -0.54 2.28
N ARG A 67 12.29 0.75 2.32
CA ARG A 67 12.61 1.61 1.16
C ARG A 67 14.02 1.31 0.56
N GLY A 68 14.43 0.05 0.54
CA GLY A 68 15.79 -0.34 0.13
C GLY A 68 16.09 -0.06 -1.36
N SER A 69 15.09 -0.11 -2.23
CA SER A 69 15.26 0.10 -3.67
C SER A 69 15.54 1.55 -4.05
N ASP A 70 14.86 2.50 -3.40
CA ASP A 70 14.97 3.94 -3.75
C ASP A 70 16.30 4.54 -3.27
N ILE A 71 16.81 4.07 -2.13
CA ILE A 71 18.08 4.56 -1.56
C ILE A 71 19.26 4.06 -2.39
N ARG A 72 19.20 2.81 -2.90
CA ARG A 72 20.23 2.27 -3.80
C ARG A 72 20.30 3.04 -5.12
N GLY A 73 19.16 3.30 -5.74
CA GLY A 73 19.10 4.09 -6.98
C GLY A 73 19.62 5.52 -6.79
N TYR A 74 19.29 6.15 -5.66
CA TYR A 74 19.82 7.48 -5.33
C TYR A 74 21.34 7.44 -5.09
N GLY A 75 21.83 6.47 -4.32
CA GLY A 75 23.27 6.29 -4.04
C GLY A 75 24.10 6.05 -5.31
N GLU A 76 23.62 5.20 -6.20
CA GLU A 76 24.26 4.93 -7.50
C GLU A 76 24.29 6.19 -8.39
N SER A 77 23.18 6.93 -8.46
CA SER A 77 23.10 8.18 -9.25
C SER A 77 24.04 9.28 -8.74
N VAL A 78 24.24 9.35 -7.42
CA VAL A 78 25.17 10.32 -6.80
C VAL A 78 26.60 9.89 -7.06
N ALA A 79 26.91 8.61 -6.91
CA ALA A 79 28.25 8.07 -7.19
C ALA A 79 28.67 8.28 -8.66
N LYS A 80 27.77 8.04 -9.61
CA LYS A 80 28.02 8.30 -11.04
C LYS A 80 28.30 9.77 -11.34
N ARG A 81 27.53 10.69 -10.74
CA ARG A 81 27.75 12.15 -10.90
C ARG A 81 29.07 12.62 -10.30
N VAL A 82 29.41 12.15 -9.11
CA VAL A 82 30.68 12.46 -8.45
C VAL A 82 31.85 11.91 -9.28
N ALA A 83 31.74 10.69 -9.80
CA ALA A 83 32.77 10.10 -10.64
C ALA A 83 33.01 10.92 -11.93
N VAL A 84 31.96 11.36 -12.62
CA VAL A 84 32.07 12.22 -13.81
C VAL A 84 32.66 13.59 -13.47
N ALA A 85 32.20 14.23 -12.40
CA ALA A 85 32.70 15.53 -11.99
C ALA A 85 34.19 15.48 -11.60
N VAL A 86 34.59 14.45 -10.85
CA VAL A 86 35.98 14.21 -10.46
C VAL A 86 36.82 13.88 -11.69
N TYR A 87 36.35 13.02 -12.59
CA TYR A 87 37.06 12.71 -13.84
C TYR A 87 37.20 13.94 -14.75
N GLY A 88 36.17 14.77 -14.86
CA GLY A 88 36.21 16.03 -15.61
C GLY A 88 37.20 17.04 -15.01
N GLN A 89 37.25 17.16 -13.68
CA GLN A 89 38.25 17.99 -13.00
C GLN A 89 39.67 17.43 -13.14
N LEU A 90 39.86 16.12 -13.03
CA LEU A 90 41.15 15.46 -13.23
C LEU A 90 41.62 15.62 -14.69
N SER A 91 40.72 15.40 -15.65
CA SER A 91 41.02 15.58 -17.08
C SER A 91 41.37 17.02 -17.43
N ARG A 92 40.71 18.02 -16.83
CA ARG A 92 41.10 19.43 -17.00
C ARG A 92 42.45 19.75 -16.35
N GLN A 93 42.70 19.27 -15.13
CA GLN A 93 43.95 19.54 -14.41
C GLN A 93 45.15 18.81 -15.03
N TYR A 94 44.99 17.57 -15.48
CA TYR A 94 46.07 16.79 -16.09
C TYR A 94 46.17 17.02 -17.60
N GLY A 95 45.07 17.27 -18.31
CA GLY A 95 45.08 17.61 -19.73
C GLY A 95 45.73 18.97 -20.01
N GLY A 96 45.50 19.96 -19.14
CA GLY A 96 46.21 21.25 -19.19
C GLY A 96 47.70 21.10 -18.92
N LYS A 97 48.07 20.42 -17.82
CA LYS A 97 49.49 20.19 -17.47
C LYS A 97 50.24 19.33 -18.47
N VAL A 98 49.60 18.34 -19.08
CA VAL A 98 50.20 17.51 -20.15
C VAL A 98 50.31 18.29 -21.45
N GLY A 99 49.36 19.18 -21.76
CA GLY A 99 49.46 20.14 -22.86
C GLY A 99 50.65 21.09 -22.69
N ASP A 100 50.80 21.66 -21.50
CA ASP A 100 51.92 22.55 -21.16
C ASP A 100 53.27 21.81 -21.20
N LEU A 101 53.33 20.57 -20.69
CA LEU A 101 54.52 19.72 -20.79
C LEU A 101 54.87 19.40 -22.25
N ARG A 102 53.88 19.15 -23.11
CA ARG A 102 54.10 18.86 -24.52
C ARG A 102 54.59 20.08 -25.30
N ALA A 103 54.04 21.26 -25.00
CA ALA A 103 54.52 22.53 -25.55
C ALA A 103 55.94 22.84 -25.10
N TYR A 104 56.26 22.58 -23.83
CA TYR A 104 57.61 22.75 -23.29
C TYR A 104 58.63 21.80 -23.94
N ILE A 105 58.26 20.52 -24.14
CA ILE A 105 59.11 19.55 -24.86
C ILE A 105 59.34 19.98 -26.31
N MET A 106 58.29 20.43 -27.01
CA MET A 106 58.40 20.87 -28.40
C MET A 106 59.31 22.09 -28.57
N ASN A 107 59.24 23.04 -27.63
CA ASN A 107 60.10 24.22 -27.64
C ASN A 107 61.58 23.84 -27.34
N LEU A 108 61.81 22.90 -26.41
CA LEU A 108 63.16 22.37 -26.15
C LEU A 108 63.73 21.61 -27.35
N GLU A 109 62.90 20.88 -28.11
CA GLU A 109 63.32 20.23 -29.35
C GLU A 109 63.68 21.26 -30.43
N GLU A 110 62.91 22.34 -30.57
CA GLU A 110 63.19 23.42 -31.53
C GLU A 110 64.47 24.18 -31.17
N GLU A 111 64.71 24.47 -29.88
CA GLU A 111 65.96 25.07 -29.40
C GLU A 111 67.16 24.18 -29.67
N ARG A 112 67.04 22.87 -29.41
CA ARG A 112 68.09 21.88 -29.71
C ARG A 112 68.42 21.86 -31.20
N ASP A 113 67.41 21.82 -32.05
CA ASP A 113 67.61 21.74 -33.51
C ASP A 113 68.22 23.04 -34.07
N ASN A 114 67.83 24.20 -33.52
CA ASN A 114 68.46 25.48 -33.84
C ASN A 114 69.92 25.56 -33.37
N ALA A 115 70.23 25.03 -32.18
CA ALA A 115 71.60 24.95 -31.69
C ALA A 115 72.49 24.05 -32.56
N ASN A 116 71.97 22.91 -33.00
CA ASN A 116 72.68 22.00 -33.91
C ASN A 116 72.98 22.68 -35.25
N ARG A 117 72.00 23.39 -35.85
CA ARG A 117 72.22 24.15 -37.09
C ARG A 117 73.31 25.23 -36.95
N ARG A 118 73.36 25.92 -35.81
CA ARG A 118 74.41 26.91 -35.52
C ARG A 118 75.78 26.27 -35.37
N TYR A 119 75.84 25.09 -34.76
CA TYR A 119 77.08 24.31 -34.66
C TYR A 119 77.58 23.87 -36.03
N ASP A 120 76.70 23.39 -36.90
CA ASP A 120 77.07 23.00 -38.27
C ASP A 120 77.56 24.19 -39.10
N ASP A 121 76.90 25.35 -39.03
CA ASP A 121 77.34 26.56 -39.74
C ASP A 121 78.69 27.09 -39.22
N LEU A 122 78.90 27.04 -37.90
CA LEU A 122 80.17 27.43 -37.28
C LEU A 122 81.30 26.47 -37.68
N MET A 123 81.07 25.16 -37.64
CA MET A 123 82.04 24.14 -38.07
C MET A 123 82.36 24.26 -39.56
N GLY A 124 81.36 24.57 -40.41
CA GLY A 124 81.56 24.85 -41.83
C GLY A 124 82.47 26.06 -42.08
N ARG A 125 82.25 27.17 -41.37
CA ARG A 125 83.10 28.38 -41.49
C ARG A 125 84.51 28.15 -40.95
N ALA A 126 84.64 27.45 -39.82
CA ALA A 126 85.94 27.14 -39.25
C ALA A 126 86.78 26.27 -40.19
N ILE A 127 86.17 25.25 -40.83
CA ILE A 127 86.86 24.40 -41.80
C ILE A 127 87.22 25.18 -43.08
N GLY A 128 86.36 26.09 -43.54
CA GLY A 128 86.64 26.93 -44.72
C GLY A 128 87.79 27.91 -44.51
N ILE A 129 87.74 28.71 -43.44
CA ILE A 129 88.72 29.78 -43.19
C ILE A 129 90.09 29.18 -42.81
N LEU A 130 90.14 28.25 -41.85
CA LEU A 130 91.42 27.63 -41.46
C LEU A 130 92.01 26.74 -42.56
N GLY A 131 91.15 26.14 -43.40
CA GLY A 131 91.59 25.28 -44.50
C GLY A 131 92.24 26.06 -45.64
N GLU A 132 91.69 27.22 -46.01
CA GLU A 132 92.21 28.06 -47.09
C GLU A 132 93.45 28.85 -46.65
N GLU A 133 93.44 29.48 -45.47
CA GLU A 133 94.57 30.27 -44.97
C GLU A 133 95.84 29.41 -44.76
N TYR A 134 95.70 28.16 -44.32
CA TYR A 134 96.85 27.25 -44.13
C TYR A 134 97.48 26.83 -45.47
N LYS A 135 96.70 26.81 -46.56
CA LYS A 135 97.16 26.45 -47.89
C LYS A 135 97.91 27.60 -48.57
N GLU A 136 97.45 28.83 -48.38
CA GLU A 136 98.13 30.04 -48.89
C GLU A 136 99.49 30.25 -48.19
N LEU A 137 99.54 30.11 -46.87
CA LEU A 137 100.78 30.30 -46.11
C LEU A 137 101.91 29.33 -46.49
N LYS A 138 101.55 28.09 -46.90
CA LYS A 138 102.52 27.10 -47.39
C LYS A 138 103.09 27.46 -48.76
N THR A 139 102.34 28.21 -49.56
CA THR A 139 102.74 28.59 -50.92
C THR A 139 103.74 29.75 -50.87
N ASP A 140 103.45 30.79 -50.08
CA ASP A 140 104.31 31.97 -49.91
C ASP A 140 105.68 31.63 -49.29
N SER A 141 105.72 30.70 -48.32
CA SER A 141 106.98 30.28 -47.68
C SER A 141 107.96 29.63 -48.66
N ASN A 142 107.48 29.03 -49.75
CA ASN A 142 108.35 28.40 -50.75
C ASN A 142 108.96 29.44 -51.71
N GLU A 143 108.22 30.50 -52.08
CA GLU A 143 108.74 31.57 -52.94
C GLU A 143 109.84 32.39 -52.25
N PHE A 144 109.70 32.63 -50.94
CA PHE A 144 110.68 33.40 -50.18
C PHE A 144 112.08 32.73 -50.15
N MET A 145 112.13 31.41 -50.01
CA MET A 145 113.39 30.66 -49.97
C MET A 145 114.14 30.66 -51.31
N GLN A 146 113.43 30.81 -52.43
CA GLN A 146 114.04 30.91 -53.77
C GLN A 146 114.79 32.24 -53.96
N LYS A 147 114.17 33.37 -53.62
CA LYS A 147 114.77 34.72 -53.81
C LYS A 147 116.02 34.95 -52.95
N LEU A 148 116.09 34.34 -51.77
CA LEU A 148 117.26 34.47 -50.88
C LEU A 148 118.52 33.81 -51.48
N THR A 149 118.35 32.79 -52.32
CA THR A 149 119.45 32.01 -52.88
C THR A 149 120.11 32.71 -54.08
N GLU A 150 119.38 33.59 -54.77
CA GLU A 150 119.85 34.29 -55.98
C GLU A 150 120.68 35.54 -55.62
N VAL A 151 120.24 36.31 -54.62
CA VAL A 151 120.84 37.60 -54.26
C VAL A 151 122.24 37.47 -53.62
N MET A 152 122.59 36.31 -53.06
CA MET A 152 123.91 36.10 -52.46
C MET A 152 125.00 35.60 -53.43
N GLY A 153 124.67 35.38 -54.72
CA GLY A 153 125.60 34.81 -55.70
C GLY A 153 126.41 35.79 -56.54
N GLU A 154 125.98 37.05 -56.70
CA GLU A 154 126.47 37.91 -57.80
C GLU A 154 127.51 38.99 -57.44
N ASP A 155 127.73 39.33 -56.16
CA ASP A 155 128.36 40.63 -55.82
C ASP A 155 129.87 40.62 -55.49
N LEU A 156 130.68 39.78 -56.16
CA LEU A 156 132.11 39.63 -55.80
C LEU A 156 133.15 39.60 -56.94
N LYS A 157 133.00 40.34 -58.06
CA LYS A 157 134.08 40.47 -59.07
C LYS A 157 134.17 41.85 -59.78
N VAL A 158 135.42 42.35 -59.88
CA VAL A 158 136.02 43.31 -60.87
C VAL A 158 136.17 44.77 -60.37
N SER A 159 137.34 45.18 -59.82
CA SER A 159 138.63 45.70 -60.42
C SER A 159 138.62 47.23 -60.64
N ARG A 160 139.52 48.11 -60.19
CA ARG A 160 141.00 48.22 -59.98
C ARG A 160 141.87 48.48 -61.25
N ILE A 161 142.46 49.70 -61.25
CA ILE A 161 143.75 50.20 -61.80
C ILE A 161 143.91 50.44 -63.32
N ASN A 162 144.40 51.62 -63.71
CA ASN A 162 145.76 51.77 -64.29
C ASN A 162 146.24 53.21 -64.44
N SER A 163 147.51 53.40 -64.10
CA SER A 163 148.28 54.65 -64.04
C SER A 163 149.69 54.38 -64.55
N GLU A 164 150.07 54.86 -65.74
CA GLU A 164 151.48 54.84 -66.18
C GLU A 164 151.73 55.74 -67.41
N ALA A 165 151.74 57.06 -67.21
CA ALA A 165 152.19 58.04 -68.21
C ALA A 165 152.64 59.35 -67.51
N LEU A 166 153.50 59.22 -66.49
CA LEU A 166 153.81 60.28 -65.51
C LEU A 166 155.23 60.87 -65.65
N THR A 167 155.89 60.71 -66.79
CA THR A 167 157.29 61.16 -66.96
C THR A 167 157.52 61.96 -68.25
N GLU A 168 156.49 62.69 -68.70
CA GLU A 168 156.60 63.72 -69.74
C GLU A 168 155.82 64.98 -69.26
N LYS A 169 156.12 65.44 -68.03
CA LYS A 169 155.41 66.51 -67.31
C LYS A 169 156.34 67.51 -66.59
N LEU A 170 157.36 68.06 -67.25
CA LEU A 170 158.18 69.11 -66.62
C LEU A 170 158.31 70.43 -67.41
N ALA A 171 157.65 70.56 -68.57
CA ALA A 171 157.51 71.84 -69.29
C ALA A 171 156.06 72.39 -69.30
N ASP A 172 155.11 71.70 -68.64
CA ASP A 172 153.66 71.99 -68.69
C ASP A 172 153.04 72.31 -67.31
N ILE A 173 153.89 72.67 -66.33
CA ILE A 173 153.45 72.97 -64.96
C ILE A 173 152.69 74.31 -64.87
N ASP A 174 152.96 75.27 -65.76
CA ASP A 174 152.18 76.51 -65.83
C ASP A 174 150.85 76.36 -66.59
N GLY A 175 150.80 75.49 -67.61
CA GLY A 175 149.55 75.09 -68.27
C GLY A 175 148.60 74.37 -67.32
N LEU A 176 149.14 73.46 -66.50
CA LEU A 176 148.39 72.75 -65.46
C LEU A 176 147.92 73.67 -64.33
N ARG A 177 148.67 74.71 -63.95
CA ARG A 177 148.21 75.72 -62.98
C ARG A 177 147.05 76.55 -63.52
N SER A 178 147.02 76.84 -64.82
CA SER A 178 145.88 77.49 -65.49
C SER A 178 144.66 76.58 -65.54
N GLN A 179 144.85 75.30 -65.89
CA GLN A 179 143.78 74.30 -65.85
C GLN A 179 143.25 74.08 -64.43
N ILE A 180 144.09 74.07 -63.39
CA ILE A 180 143.63 73.98 -62.00
C ILE A 180 142.80 75.20 -61.61
N ARG A 181 143.18 76.40 -62.07
CA ARG A 181 142.40 77.62 -61.79
C ARG A 181 141.03 77.61 -62.52
N ILE A 182 141.00 77.11 -63.76
CA ILE A 182 139.76 76.89 -64.52
C ILE A 182 138.90 75.82 -63.83
N LEU A 183 139.49 74.68 -63.45
CA LEU A 183 138.78 73.59 -62.77
C LEU A 183 138.28 73.96 -61.38
N MET A 184 138.99 74.81 -60.63
CA MET A 184 138.48 75.33 -59.36
C MET A 184 137.28 76.24 -59.59
N LYS A 185 137.33 77.10 -60.63
CA LYS A 185 136.20 77.94 -61.02
C LYS A 185 135.02 77.12 -61.53
N ASP A 186 135.28 76.06 -62.29
CA ASP A 186 134.24 75.14 -62.77
C ASP A 186 133.65 74.32 -61.62
N LYS A 187 134.45 73.89 -60.65
CA LYS A 187 133.97 73.22 -59.44
C LYS A 187 133.12 74.17 -58.58
N GLU A 188 133.50 75.43 -58.49
CA GLU A 188 132.73 76.48 -57.79
C GLU A 188 131.40 76.75 -58.52
N ASN A 189 131.42 76.89 -59.85
CA ASN A 189 130.21 76.98 -60.67
C ASN A 189 129.34 75.72 -60.59
N LEU A 190 129.95 74.53 -60.53
CA LEU A 190 129.22 73.26 -60.39
C LEU A 190 128.60 73.12 -59.00
N ALA A 191 129.31 73.60 -57.96
CA ALA A 191 128.77 73.66 -56.61
C ALA A 191 127.60 74.65 -56.53
N GLU A 192 127.72 75.85 -57.12
CA GLU A 192 126.63 76.83 -57.19
C GLU A 192 125.43 76.35 -58.00
N THR A 193 125.64 75.63 -59.10
CA THR A 193 124.55 75.06 -59.89
C THR A 193 123.90 73.89 -59.17
N SER A 194 124.68 73.00 -58.53
CA SER A 194 124.14 71.92 -57.71
C SER A 194 123.37 72.42 -56.49
N THR A 195 123.81 73.51 -55.84
CA THR A 195 123.05 74.12 -54.73
C THR A 195 121.76 74.75 -55.25
N LYS A 196 121.79 75.48 -56.37
CA LYS A 196 120.58 76.03 -57.02
C LYS A 196 119.60 74.92 -57.43
N GLU A 197 120.08 73.82 -57.99
CA GLU A 197 119.24 72.67 -58.36
C GLU A 197 118.62 71.99 -57.14
N LYS A 198 119.39 71.83 -56.05
CA LYS A 198 118.86 71.29 -54.77
C LYS A 198 117.81 72.22 -54.16
N GLU A 199 118.04 73.54 -54.22
CA GLU A 199 117.07 74.54 -53.76
C GLU A 199 115.78 74.47 -54.59
N GLN A 200 115.89 74.46 -55.92
CA GLN A 200 114.74 74.31 -56.81
C GLN A 200 113.98 73.00 -56.62
N LEU A 201 114.70 71.90 -56.37
CA LEU A 201 114.09 70.61 -56.12
C LEU A 201 113.38 70.58 -54.77
N LYS A 202 113.96 71.22 -53.75
CA LYS A 202 113.35 71.41 -52.44
C LYS A 202 112.08 72.27 -52.56
N ASP A 203 112.13 73.39 -53.25
CA ASP A 203 110.96 74.25 -53.48
C ASP A 203 109.84 73.49 -54.23
N LYS A 204 110.18 72.67 -55.22
CA LYS A 204 109.22 71.79 -55.90
C LYS A 204 108.59 70.78 -54.96
N TYR A 205 109.37 70.11 -54.12
CA TYR A 205 108.84 69.14 -53.16
C TYR A 205 108.01 69.82 -52.07
N GLU A 206 108.43 70.98 -51.58
CA GLU A 206 107.65 71.77 -50.62
C GLU A 206 106.32 72.23 -51.21
N SER A 207 106.31 72.69 -52.47
CA SER A 207 105.08 73.01 -53.19
C SER A 207 104.17 71.79 -53.36
N GLN A 208 104.72 70.63 -53.75
CA GLN A 208 103.94 69.40 -53.88
C GLN A 208 103.37 68.93 -52.54
N ILE A 209 104.14 69.00 -51.46
CA ILE A 209 103.67 68.67 -50.11
C ILE A 209 102.56 69.63 -49.68
N ALA A 210 102.70 70.93 -49.95
CA ALA A 210 101.68 71.92 -49.66
C ALA A 210 100.39 71.66 -50.45
N ASP A 211 100.50 71.35 -51.75
CA ASP A 211 99.36 71.03 -52.60
C ASP A 211 98.63 69.75 -52.14
N ILE A 212 99.37 68.69 -51.83
CA ILE A 212 98.81 67.43 -51.30
C ILE A 212 98.13 67.68 -49.96
N LYS A 213 98.76 68.45 -49.06
CA LYS A 213 98.19 68.79 -47.76
C LYS A 213 96.91 69.59 -47.92
N ASN A 214 96.87 70.57 -48.82
CA ASN A 214 95.67 71.34 -49.12
C ASN A 214 94.55 70.45 -49.68
N LYS A 215 94.87 69.55 -50.64
CA LYS A 215 93.90 68.57 -51.18
C LYS A 215 93.32 67.68 -50.09
N HIS A 216 94.17 67.05 -49.28
CA HIS A 216 93.70 66.21 -48.17
C HIS A 216 92.88 67.00 -47.14
N THR A 217 93.25 68.26 -46.87
CA THR A 217 92.50 69.11 -45.94
C THR A 217 91.09 69.40 -46.48
N VAL A 218 90.97 69.68 -47.77
CA VAL A 218 89.67 69.88 -48.44
C VAL A 218 88.85 68.58 -48.47
N GLU A 219 89.46 67.44 -48.79
CA GLU A 219 88.78 66.14 -48.79
C GLU A 219 88.26 65.77 -47.39
N ILE A 220 89.08 65.94 -46.35
CA ILE A 220 88.67 65.71 -44.94
C ILE A 220 87.52 66.65 -44.57
N SER A 221 87.59 67.92 -44.94
CA SER A 221 86.49 68.87 -44.69
C SER A 221 85.19 68.43 -45.35
N TYR A 222 85.26 68.04 -46.64
CA TYR A 222 84.10 67.57 -47.39
C TYR A 222 83.50 66.29 -46.81
N LEU A 223 84.34 65.31 -46.44
CA LEU A 223 83.91 64.08 -45.79
C LEU A 223 83.27 64.36 -44.43
N ASN A 224 83.85 65.23 -43.62
CA ASN A 224 83.30 65.63 -42.33
C ASN A 224 81.93 66.31 -42.49
N GLU A 225 81.80 67.28 -43.40
CA GLU A 225 80.52 67.94 -43.70
C GLU A 225 79.45 66.93 -44.14
N LYS A 226 79.83 65.97 -45.00
CA LYS A 226 78.92 64.91 -45.45
C LYS A 226 78.47 64.02 -44.29
N TYR A 227 79.38 63.57 -43.43
CA TYR A 227 79.05 62.72 -42.28
C TYR A 227 78.23 63.49 -41.23
N GLU A 228 78.53 64.76 -40.99
CA GLU A 228 77.74 65.61 -40.10
C GLU A 228 76.31 65.80 -40.64
N SER A 229 76.14 66.01 -41.94
CA SER A 229 74.82 66.09 -42.56
C SER A 229 74.04 64.79 -42.42
N GLN A 230 74.67 63.63 -42.69
CA GLN A 230 74.04 62.32 -42.52
C GLN A 230 73.67 62.04 -41.07
N LEU A 231 74.55 62.37 -40.12
CA LEU A 231 74.29 62.22 -38.70
C LEU A 231 73.10 63.08 -38.25
N ASN A 232 73.05 64.34 -38.70
CA ASN A 232 71.95 65.24 -38.39
C ASN A 232 70.62 64.77 -38.99
N GLU A 233 70.62 64.21 -40.20
CA GLU A 233 69.44 63.61 -40.80
C GLU A 233 68.92 62.42 -39.96
N VAL A 234 69.81 61.50 -39.58
CA VAL A 234 69.47 60.35 -38.74
C VAL A 234 68.94 60.79 -37.38
N ILE A 235 69.58 61.78 -36.74
CA ILE A 235 69.12 62.34 -35.45
C ILE A 235 67.71 62.94 -35.59
N ASN A 236 67.44 63.68 -36.67
CA ASN A 236 66.14 64.29 -36.89
C ASN A 236 65.05 63.25 -37.16
N GLN A 237 65.36 62.19 -37.92
CA GLN A 237 64.45 61.05 -38.14
C GLN A 237 64.12 60.34 -36.82
N HIS A 238 65.13 59.95 -36.05
CA HIS A 238 64.93 59.30 -34.75
C HIS A 238 64.13 60.18 -33.78
N LYS A 239 64.39 61.50 -33.78
CA LYS A 239 63.63 62.44 -32.96
C LYS A 239 62.16 62.49 -33.37
N ALA A 240 61.85 62.45 -34.66
CA ALA A 240 60.47 62.40 -35.16
C ALA A 240 59.79 61.08 -34.78
N GLU A 241 60.46 59.94 -34.95
CA GLU A 241 59.95 58.62 -34.55
C GLU A 241 59.66 58.55 -33.05
N VAL A 242 60.58 59.03 -32.21
CA VAL A 242 60.38 59.10 -30.75
C VAL A 242 59.19 59.99 -30.41
N GLN A 243 58.97 61.10 -31.11
CA GLN A 243 57.79 61.94 -30.90
C GLN A 243 56.50 61.21 -31.29
N ASP A 244 56.48 60.51 -32.42
CA ASP A 244 55.33 59.71 -32.87
C ASP A 244 55.01 58.58 -31.88
N PHE A 245 56.02 57.83 -31.43
CA PHE A 245 55.86 56.79 -30.41
C PHE A 245 55.30 57.37 -29.10
N ASN A 246 55.76 58.54 -28.66
CA ASN A 246 55.23 59.19 -27.47
C ASN A 246 53.76 59.61 -27.62
N LEU A 247 53.36 60.09 -28.81
CA LEU A 247 51.95 60.40 -29.09
C LEU A 247 51.09 59.13 -29.08
N ARG A 248 51.59 58.04 -29.66
CA ARG A 248 50.91 56.75 -29.68
C ARG A 248 50.74 56.15 -28.27
N ILE A 249 51.77 56.23 -27.43
CA ILE A 249 51.70 55.80 -26.02
C ILE A 249 50.61 56.58 -25.28
N ARG A 250 50.58 57.91 -25.41
CA ARG A 250 49.52 58.74 -24.78
C ARG A 250 48.12 58.42 -25.28
N ALA A 251 47.98 58.06 -26.55
CA ALA A 251 46.68 57.64 -27.10
C ALA A 251 46.23 56.30 -26.51
N LEU A 252 47.14 55.33 -26.43
CA LEU A 252 46.88 54.02 -25.82
C LEU A 252 46.57 54.13 -24.32
N ASP A 253 47.26 55.01 -23.59
CA ASP A 253 46.97 55.25 -22.17
C ASP A 253 45.55 55.81 -21.96
N LYS A 254 45.11 56.75 -22.82
CA LYS A 254 43.74 57.27 -22.79
C LYS A 254 42.70 56.22 -23.15
N GLU A 255 42.97 55.39 -24.14
CA GLU A 255 42.08 54.29 -24.53
C GLU A 255 41.94 53.27 -23.40
N LYS A 256 43.06 52.92 -22.75
CA LYS A 256 43.07 52.04 -21.58
C LYS A 256 42.25 52.63 -20.43
N GLU A 257 42.41 53.93 -20.14
CA GLU A 257 41.63 54.62 -19.11
C GLU A 257 40.12 54.57 -19.41
N LEU A 258 39.72 54.88 -20.65
CA LEU A 258 38.32 54.79 -21.10
C LEU A 258 37.75 53.36 -21.01
N LEU A 259 38.53 52.35 -21.38
CA LEU A 259 38.15 50.94 -21.24
C LEU A 259 37.97 50.55 -19.77
N THR A 260 38.83 51.04 -18.87
CA THR A 260 38.67 50.78 -17.44
C THR A 260 37.44 51.46 -16.86
N GLU A 261 37.14 52.70 -17.25
CA GLU A 261 35.94 53.41 -16.81
C GLU A 261 34.65 52.78 -17.33
N THR A 262 34.63 52.39 -18.61
CA THR A 262 33.45 51.75 -19.23
C THR A 262 33.18 50.38 -18.59
N SER A 263 34.21 49.56 -18.41
CA SER A 263 34.07 48.27 -17.72
C SER A 263 33.61 48.44 -16.26
N ALA A 264 34.08 49.47 -15.55
CA ALA A 264 33.62 49.77 -14.20
C ALA A 264 32.14 50.21 -14.17
N ARG A 265 31.71 51.07 -15.11
CA ARG A 265 30.30 51.49 -15.24
C ARG A 265 29.38 50.33 -15.57
N GLU A 266 29.78 49.45 -16.50
CA GLU A 266 29.00 48.26 -16.86
C GLU A 266 28.83 47.31 -15.67
N LYS A 267 29.89 47.09 -14.89
CA LYS A 267 29.81 46.28 -13.66
C LYS A 267 28.86 46.86 -12.63
N GLU A 268 28.89 48.18 -12.42
CA GLU A 268 27.97 48.82 -11.47
C GLU A 268 26.52 48.76 -11.97
N GLN A 269 26.28 49.01 -13.26
CA GLN A 269 24.94 48.88 -13.85
C GLN A 269 24.38 47.45 -13.74
N LEU A 270 25.22 46.44 -13.95
CA LEU A 270 24.81 45.05 -13.82
C LEU A 270 24.49 44.68 -12.37
N LYS A 271 25.28 45.21 -11.43
CA LYS A 271 25.05 45.04 -10.00
C LYS A 271 23.74 45.70 -9.57
N ASP A 272 23.48 46.94 -9.96
CA ASP A 272 22.24 47.67 -9.67
C ASP A 272 21.01 46.94 -10.25
N LYS A 273 21.15 46.38 -11.46
CA LYS A 273 20.09 45.57 -12.10
C LYS A 273 19.82 44.29 -11.32
N HIS A 274 20.86 43.54 -10.93
CA HIS A 274 20.68 42.31 -10.15
C HIS A 274 20.11 42.60 -8.75
N GLU A 275 20.54 43.67 -8.09
CA GLU A 275 20.01 44.08 -6.79
C GLU A 275 18.53 44.49 -6.89
N SER A 276 18.16 45.20 -7.95
CA SER A 276 16.75 45.54 -8.25
C SER A 276 15.91 44.28 -8.50
N GLN A 277 16.43 43.30 -9.25
CA GLN A 277 15.72 42.04 -9.50
C GLN A 277 15.57 41.19 -8.22
N ILE A 278 16.59 41.13 -7.37
CA ILE A 278 16.54 40.43 -6.09
C ILE A 278 15.51 41.07 -5.17
N THR A 279 15.46 42.40 -5.09
CA THR A 279 14.47 43.11 -4.26
C THR A 279 13.05 42.92 -4.77
N GLU A 280 12.83 42.97 -6.09
CA GLU A 280 11.54 42.69 -6.70
C GLU A 280 11.05 41.27 -6.39
N PHE A 281 11.90 40.26 -6.63
CA PHE A 281 11.58 38.86 -6.38
C PHE A 281 11.28 38.59 -4.90
N ASN A 282 12.08 39.17 -3.99
CA ASN A 282 11.84 39.06 -2.55
C ASN A 282 10.50 39.68 -2.13
N ASN A 283 10.11 40.81 -2.73
CA ASN A 283 8.82 41.43 -2.46
C ASN A 283 7.64 40.59 -3.00
N GLN A 284 7.79 40.01 -4.19
CA GLN A 284 6.81 39.08 -4.77
C GLN A 284 6.64 37.85 -3.87
N HIS A 285 7.73 37.17 -3.52
CA HIS A 285 7.73 36.03 -2.61
C HIS A 285 7.10 36.35 -1.24
N LYS A 286 7.43 37.50 -0.66
CA LYS A 286 6.85 37.94 0.61
C LYS A 286 5.32 38.10 0.51
N THR A 287 4.85 38.62 -0.62
CA THR A 287 3.42 38.79 -0.90
C THR A 287 2.72 37.44 -1.09
N GLU A 288 3.33 36.54 -1.87
CA GLU A 288 2.82 35.17 -2.08
C GLU A 288 2.75 34.37 -0.77
N ILE A 289 3.79 34.42 0.05
CA ILE A 289 3.80 33.80 1.37
C ILE A 289 2.68 34.37 2.25
N GLY A 290 2.46 35.69 2.22
CA GLY A 290 1.35 36.33 2.94
C GLY A 290 -0.03 35.83 2.48
N ASN A 291 -0.22 35.70 1.17
CA ASN A 291 -1.46 35.18 0.58
C ASN A 291 -1.68 33.70 0.92
N LEU A 292 -0.63 32.87 0.83
CA LEU A 292 -0.68 31.46 1.19
C LEU A 292 -1.02 31.27 2.67
N ASN A 293 -0.39 32.04 3.56
CA ASN A 293 -0.69 32.01 4.99
C ASN A 293 -2.15 32.41 5.27
N SER A 294 -2.67 33.41 4.57
CA SER A 294 -4.08 33.82 4.68
C SER A 294 -5.01 32.69 4.24
N ARG A 295 -4.70 32.00 3.13
CA ARG A 295 -5.47 30.86 2.64
C ARG A 295 -5.42 29.65 3.58
N ILE A 296 -4.25 29.36 4.15
CA ILE A 296 -4.09 28.31 5.17
C ILE A 296 -4.97 28.59 6.38
N ASN A 297 -4.99 29.83 6.86
CA ASN A 297 -5.83 30.23 7.99
C ASN A 297 -7.33 30.11 7.68
N THR A 298 -7.76 30.47 6.47
CA THR A 298 -9.16 30.29 6.05
C THR A 298 -9.54 28.81 5.99
N LEU A 299 -8.70 27.98 5.37
CA LEU A 299 -8.94 26.54 5.27
C LEU A 299 -8.95 25.85 6.65
N ALA A 300 -8.11 26.31 7.58
CA ALA A 300 -8.11 25.80 8.96
C ALA A 300 -9.46 26.07 9.66
N LYS A 301 -9.99 27.30 9.52
CA LYS A 301 -11.31 27.68 10.07
C LYS A 301 -12.45 26.90 9.41
N GLU A 302 -12.43 26.73 8.09
CA GLU A 302 -13.44 25.93 7.38
C GLU A 302 -13.43 24.47 7.85
N LYS A 303 -12.26 23.89 8.06
CA LYS A 303 -12.11 22.52 8.58
C LYS A 303 -12.68 22.39 10.00
N GLU A 304 -12.44 23.38 10.85
CA GLU A 304 -12.99 23.42 12.21
C GLU A 304 -14.52 23.51 12.21
N LEU A 305 -15.08 24.42 11.39
CA LEU A 305 -16.53 24.56 11.23
C LEU A 305 -17.19 23.28 10.68
N LEU A 306 -16.54 22.61 9.72
CA LEU A 306 -17.02 21.32 9.20
C LEU A 306 -16.99 20.23 10.28
N ALA A 307 -15.94 20.18 11.10
CA ALA A 307 -15.86 19.24 12.21
C ALA A 307 -16.98 19.49 13.23
N GLU A 308 -17.23 20.75 13.60
CA GLU A 308 -18.35 21.12 14.48
C GLU A 308 -19.72 20.77 13.89
N ALA A 309 -19.94 21.06 12.60
CA ALA A 309 -21.19 20.74 11.92
C ALA A 309 -21.44 19.22 11.90
N SER A 310 -20.42 18.43 11.55
CA SER A 310 -20.51 16.97 11.56
C SER A 310 -20.74 16.40 12.97
N GLY A 311 -20.14 17.02 14.00
CA GLY A 311 -20.36 16.67 15.39
C GLY A 311 -21.82 16.91 15.81
N LYS A 312 -22.38 18.08 15.48
CA LYS A 312 -23.78 18.43 15.77
C LYS A 312 -24.76 17.53 15.03
N GLU A 313 -24.50 17.20 13.76
CA GLU A 313 -25.36 16.29 12.99
C GLU A 313 -25.38 14.89 13.60
N LYS A 314 -24.21 14.39 14.04
CA LYS A 314 -24.12 13.11 14.74
C LYS A 314 -24.90 13.12 16.06
N GLU A 315 -24.74 14.17 16.87
CA GLU A 315 -25.46 14.32 18.14
C GLU A 315 -26.98 14.40 17.94
N GLN A 316 -27.45 15.16 16.94
CA GLN A 316 -28.87 15.21 16.57
C GLN A 316 -29.41 13.86 16.09
N LEU A 317 -28.60 13.09 15.35
CA LEU A 317 -29.01 11.78 14.88
C LEU A 317 -29.10 10.78 16.03
N GLU A 318 -28.14 10.79 16.96
CA GLU A 318 -28.18 10.01 18.20
C GLU A 318 -29.42 10.37 19.02
N GLU A 319 -29.72 11.65 19.22
CA GLU A 319 -30.91 12.10 19.95
C GLU A 319 -32.21 11.64 19.29
N ARG A 320 -32.31 11.70 17.95
CA ARG A 320 -33.48 11.18 17.20
C ARG A 320 -33.66 9.68 17.39
N TYR A 321 -32.57 8.91 17.35
CA TYR A 321 -32.65 7.46 17.56
C TYR A 321 -33.06 7.12 18.99
N ASP A 322 -32.52 7.83 19.99
CA ASP A 322 -32.90 7.63 21.38
C ASP A 322 -34.38 7.96 21.63
N GLN A 323 -34.88 9.05 21.05
CA GLN A 323 -36.29 9.41 21.10
C GLN A 323 -37.18 8.35 20.42
N GLN A 324 -36.75 7.83 19.27
CA GLN A 324 -37.50 6.78 18.55
C GLN A 324 -37.55 5.48 19.35
N ILE A 325 -36.42 5.05 19.93
CA ILE A 325 -36.35 3.88 20.81
C ILE A 325 -37.28 4.06 22.02
N ALA A 326 -37.27 5.25 22.64
CA ALA A 326 -38.14 5.55 23.78
C ALA A 326 -39.63 5.51 23.41
N SER A 327 -40.02 6.05 22.25
CA SER A 327 -41.40 5.99 21.75
C SER A 327 -41.86 4.54 21.55
N ILE A 328 -41.09 3.76 20.78
CA ILE A 328 -41.40 2.35 20.49
C ILE A 328 -41.47 1.53 21.79
N SER A 329 -40.54 1.75 22.71
CA SER A 329 -40.56 1.07 24.02
C SER A 329 -41.82 1.40 24.83
N ASN A 330 -42.29 2.65 24.78
CA ASN A 330 -43.52 3.05 25.47
C ASN A 330 -44.77 2.47 24.79
N GLU A 331 -44.82 2.45 23.46
CA GLU A 331 -45.89 1.83 22.68
C GLU A 331 -46.02 0.33 23.02
N TYR A 332 -44.92 -0.43 22.97
CA TYR A 332 -44.94 -1.84 23.35
C TYR A 332 -45.34 -2.06 24.81
N LYS A 333 -44.91 -1.19 25.72
CA LYS A 333 -45.29 -1.27 27.14
C LYS A 333 -46.80 -1.08 27.33
N VAL A 334 -47.42 -0.17 26.59
CA VAL A 334 -48.88 0.04 26.61
C VAL A 334 -49.61 -1.14 25.97
N GLU A 335 -49.13 -1.66 24.85
CA GLU A 335 -49.73 -2.80 24.16
C GLU A 335 -49.73 -4.07 25.03
N ILE A 336 -48.60 -4.37 25.68
CA ILE A 336 -48.50 -5.47 26.65
C ILE A 336 -49.50 -5.28 27.80
N ARG A 337 -49.64 -4.06 28.32
CA ARG A 337 -50.60 -3.76 29.40
C ARG A 337 -52.04 -4.02 28.95
N ASN A 338 -52.41 -3.57 27.77
CA ASN A 338 -53.74 -3.74 27.20
C ASN A 338 -54.06 -5.23 26.94
N LEU A 339 -53.10 -5.98 26.39
CA LEU A 339 -53.22 -7.42 26.19
C LEU A 339 -53.43 -8.16 27.52
N ASN A 340 -52.62 -7.85 28.54
CA ASN A 340 -52.77 -8.43 29.86
C ASN A 340 -54.16 -8.14 30.46
N GLN A 341 -54.62 -6.89 30.39
CA GLN A 341 -55.95 -6.52 30.88
C GLN A 341 -57.08 -7.26 30.14
N LYS A 342 -56.93 -7.49 28.83
CA LYS A 342 -57.88 -8.27 28.03
C LYS A 342 -57.90 -9.73 28.49
N TYR A 343 -56.72 -10.34 28.67
CA TYR A 343 -56.63 -11.73 29.14
C TYR A 343 -57.16 -11.91 30.56
N GLU A 344 -56.86 -10.98 31.48
CA GLU A 344 -57.41 -10.97 32.84
C GLU A 344 -58.94 -10.88 32.81
N SER A 345 -59.51 -10.00 31.98
CA SER A 345 -60.97 -9.89 31.83
C SER A 345 -61.59 -11.17 31.29
N GLN A 346 -60.97 -11.79 30.28
CA GLN A 346 -61.44 -13.06 29.71
C GLN A 346 -61.39 -14.20 30.73
N ILE A 347 -60.31 -14.29 31.53
CA ILE A 347 -60.19 -15.28 32.61
C ILE A 347 -61.28 -15.05 33.66
N ALA A 348 -61.52 -13.80 34.05
CA ALA A 348 -62.57 -13.46 35.02
C ALA A 348 -63.97 -13.82 34.51
N GLU A 349 -64.27 -13.53 33.24
CA GLU A 349 -65.54 -13.90 32.60
C GLU A 349 -65.73 -15.42 32.56
N LEU A 350 -64.72 -16.16 32.08
CA LEU A 350 -64.76 -17.62 32.03
C LEU A 350 -64.95 -18.24 33.42
N ASN A 351 -64.26 -17.72 34.44
CA ASN A 351 -64.42 -18.17 35.82
C ASN A 351 -65.83 -17.90 36.36
N ASN A 352 -66.42 -16.74 36.03
CA ASN A 352 -67.79 -16.42 36.42
C ASN A 352 -68.80 -17.32 35.72
N GLN A 353 -68.62 -17.59 34.42
CA GLN A 353 -69.45 -18.53 33.67
C GLN A 353 -69.37 -19.93 34.26
N HIS A 354 -68.15 -20.46 34.46
CA HIS A 354 -67.94 -21.77 35.06
C HIS A 354 -68.54 -21.87 36.47
N LYS A 355 -68.40 -20.83 37.30
CA LYS A 355 -69.03 -20.77 38.63
C LYS A 355 -70.56 -20.83 38.54
N ALA A 356 -71.17 -20.11 37.59
CA ALA A 356 -72.60 -20.14 37.36
C ALA A 356 -73.08 -21.51 36.86
N GLU A 357 -72.34 -22.15 35.95
CA GLU A 357 -72.64 -23.51 35.47
C GLU A 357 -72.57 -24.54 36.59
N VAL A 358 -71.53 -24.49 37.43
CA VAL A 358 -71.41 -25.38 38.60
C VAL A 358 -72.59 -25.18 39.56
N GLN A 359 -73.00 -23.92 39.81
CA GLN A 359 -74.19 -23.64 40.63
C GLN A 359 -75.47 -24.21 40.00
N ALA A 360 -75.65 -24.06 38.69
CA ALA A 360 -76.80 -24.63 37.98
C ALA A 360 -76.80 -26.17 38.02
N PHE A 361 -75.65 -26.82 37.86
CA PHE A 361 -75.53 -28.27 38.00
C PHE A 361 -75.86 -28.74 39.42
N ASN A 362 -75.38 -28.04 40.46
CA ASN A 362 -75.71 -28.37 41.84
C ASN A 362 -77.22 -28.26 42.09
N LEU A 363 -77.87 -27.18 41.63
CA LEU A 363 -79.34 -27.03 41.73
C LEU A 363 -80.08 -28.15 41.01
N ARG A 364 -79.58 -28.59 39.85
CA ARG A 364 -80.17 -29.72 39.11
C ARG A 364 -80.00 -31.05 39.84
N ILE A 365 -78.84 -31.29 40.44
CA ILE A 365 -78.58 -32.47 41.27
C ILE A 365 -79.54 -32.50 42.47
N ASP A 366 -79.71 -31.37 43.16
CA ASP A 366 -80.64 -31.26 44.29
C ASP A 366 -82.09 -31.53 43.87
N ALA A 367 -82.52 -30.99 42.72
CA ALA A 367 -83.85 -31.23 42.17
C ALA A 367 -84.07 -32.70 41.83
N LEU A 368 -83.11 -33.35 41.16
CA LEU A 368 -83.15 -34.79 40.86
C LEU A 368 -83.14 -35.64 42.13
N GLY A 369 -82.42 -35.21 43.18
CA GLY A 369 -82.43 -35.85 44.49
C GLY A 369 -83.84 -35.86 45.11
N LYS A 370 -84.52 -34.70 45.10
CA LYS A 370 -85.91 -34.57 45.58
C LYS A 370 -86.88 -35.39 44.74
N GLU A 371 -86.74 -35.38 43.41
CA GLU A 371 -87.59 -36.18 42.52
C GLU A 371 -87.44 -37.68 42.80
N LYS A 372 -86.20 -38.15 43.00
CA LYS A 372 -85.91 -39.54 43.37
C LYS A 372 -86.55 -39.91 44.72
N GLU A 373 -86.53 -39.02 45.70
CA GLU A 373 -87.17 -39.22 47.01
C GLU A 373 -88.69 -39.31 46.87
N ILE A 374 -89.32 -38.39 46.13
CA ILE A 374 -90.75 -38.43 45.83
C ILE A 374 -91.14 -39.73 45.13
N LEU A 375 -90.35 -40.17 44.14
CA LEU A 375 -90.56 -41.44 43.43
C LEU A 375 -90.44 -42.66 44.36
N ALA A 376 -89.52 -42.63 45.32
CA ALA A 376 -89.41 -43.70 46.31
C ALA A 376 -90.62 -43.73 47.25
N ASP A 377 -91.08 -42.56 47.71
CA ASP A 377 -92.26 -42.41 48.55
C ASP A 377 -93.55 -42.82 47.83
N THR A 378 -93.72 -42.45 46.57
CA THR A 378 -94.88 -42.89 45.77
C THR A 378 -94.82 -44.40 45.54
N SER A 379 -93.66 -44.96 45.17
CA SER A 379 -93.50 -46.39 44.98
C SER A 379 -93.79 -47.20 46.26
N THR A 380 -93.37 -46.72 47.43
CA THR A 380 -93.69 -47.38 48.71
C THR A 380 -95.16 -47.28 49.05
N LYS A 381 -95.80 -46.12 48.86
CA LYS A 381 -97.25 -45.95 49.03
C LYS A 381 -98.06 -46.85 48.09
N GLU A 382 -97.67 -46.95 46.81
CA GLU A 382 -98.32 -47.82 45.85
C GLU A 382 -98.21 -49.30 46.24
N LYS A 383 -97.02 -49.74 46.69
CA LYS A 383 -96.84 -51.10 47.23
C LYS A 383 -97.75 -51.36 48.43
N GLU A 384 -97.85 -50.41 49.35
CA GLU A 384 -98.71 -50.56 50.54
C GLU A 384 -100.20 -50.54 50.17
N GLN A 385 -100.63 -49.66 49.26
CA GLN A 385 -102.00 -49.65 48.75
C GLN A 385 -102.34 -50.97 48.05
N LEU A 386 -101.42 -51.51 47.25
CA LEU A 386 -101.62 -52.79 46.57
C LEU A 386 -101.74 -53.93 47.59
N LYS A 387 -100.90 -53.94 48.62
CA LYS A 387 -100.98 -54.89 49.74
C LYS A 387 -102.33 -54.80 50.46
N GLN A 388 -102.80 -53.60 50.81
CA GLN A 388 -104.10 -53.39 51.44
C GLN A 388 -105.26 -53.87 50.55
N ARG A 389 -105.21 -53.61 49.24
CA ARG A 389 -106.21 -54.13 48.28
C ARG A 389 -106.23 -55.65 48.28
N TYR A 390 -105.07 -56.31 48.25
CA TYR A 390 -105.01 -57.77 48.31
C TYR A 390 -105.51 -58.32 49.65
N GLU A 391 -105.18 -57.70 50.78
CA GLU A 391 -105.71 -58.08 52.09
C GLU A 391 -107.24 -57.93 52.16
N GLN A 392 -107.79 -56.82 51.65
CA GLN A 392 -109.24 -56.61 51.55
C GLN A 392 -109.91 -57.66 50.67
N GLN A 393 -109.32 -57.95 49.50
CA GLN A 393 -109.84 -58.96 48.58
C GLN A 393 -109.85 -60.35 49.22
N ILE A 394 -108.75 -60.75 49.88
CA ILE A 394 -108.67 -62.01 50.64
C ILE A 394 -109.75 -62.03 51.73
N GLY A 395 -109.94 -60.93 52.46
CA GLY A 395 -110.99 -60.79 53.47
C GLY A 395 -112.40 -60.96 52.92
N SER A 396 -112.71 -60.35 51.78
CA SER A 396 -114.02 -60.50 51.11
C SER A 396 -114.26 -61.94 50.69
N ILE A 397 -113.30 -62.56 49.99
CA ILE A 397 -113.39 -63.95 49.54
C ILE A 397 -113.57 -64.89 50.73
N ASN A 398 -112.85 -64.67 51.83
CA ASN A 398 -112.96 -65.52 53.01
C ASN A 398 -114.33 -65.38 53.70
N ASN A 399 -114.91 -64.17 53.72
CA ASN A 399 -116.27 -63.95 54.21
C ASN A 399 -117.31 -64.59 53.28
N GLU A 400 -117.16 -64.45 51.96
CA GLU A 400 -118.01 -65.10 50.96
C GLU A 400 -117.98 -66.63 51.13
N HIS A 401 -116.79 -67.23 51.19
CA HIS A 401 -116.63 -68.66 51.47
C HIS A 401 -117.25 -69.07 52.81
N LYS A 402 -117.14 -68.25 53.87
CA LYS A 402 -117.75 -68.53 55.17
C LYS A 402 -119.28 -68.53 55.11
N VAL A 403 -119.86 -67.60 54.35
CA VAL A 403 -121.32 -67.56 54.10
C VAL A 403 -121.74 -68.76 53.27
N GLU A 404 -120.99 -69.12 52.24
CA GLU A 404 -121.26 -70.28 51.40
C GLU A 404 -121.21 -71.59 52.19
N ILE A 405 -120.20 -71.77 53.05
CA ILE A 405 -120.12 -72.91 54.00
C ILE A 405 -121.33 -72.92 54.95
N ARG A 406 -121.75 -71.77 55.48
CA ARG A 406 -122.94 -71.69 56.34
C ARG A 406 -124.20 -72.12 55.58
N ASN A 407 -124.40 -71.59 54.37
CA ASN A 407 -125.56 -71.94 53.52
C ASN A 407 -125.55 -73.43 53.14
N LEU A 408 -124.37 -74.00 52.83
CA LEU A 408 -124.21 -75.43 52.58
C LEU A 408 -124.55 -76.27 53.81
N ASN A 409 -124.11 -75.85 55.00
CA ASN A 409 -124.45 -76.52 56.25
C ASN A 409 -125.95 -76.47 56.55
N GLU A 410 -126.60 -75.31 56.39
CA GLU A 410 -128.06 -75.17 56.55
C GLU A 410 -128.81 -76.06 55.55
N LYS A 411 -128.34 -76.15 54.30
CA LYS A 411 -128.90 -77.05 53.29
C LYS A 411 -128.73 -78.53 53.66
N HIS A 412 -127.57 -78.92 54.17
CA HIS A 412 -127.35 -80.30 54.64
C HIS A 412 -128.17 -80.61 55.89
N GLU A 413 -128.37 -79.65 56.80
CA GLU A 413 -129.17 -79.82 58.01
C GLU A 413 -130.66 -79.95 57.70
N THR A 414 -131.18 -79.15 56.76
CA THR A 414 -132.54 -79.31 56.22
C THR A 414 -132.73 -80.65 55.54
N GLN A 415 -131.79 -81.09 54.69
CA GLN A 415 -131.83 -82.42 54.09
C GLN A 415 -131.81 -83.54 55.14
N LEU A 416 -130.99 -83.42 56.19
CA LEU A 416 -130.96 -84.37 57.31
C LEU A 416 -132.30 -84.41 58.06
N ASN A 417 -132.92 -83.24 58.29
CA ASN A 417 -134.22 -83.14 58.96
C ASN A 417 -135.35 -83.71 58.10
N ASP A 418 -135.34 -83.48 56.78
CA ASP A 418 -136.31 -84.07 55.85
C ASP A 418 -136.22 -85.60 55.86
N VAL A 419 -135.01 -86.14 55.74
CA VAL A 419 -134.77 -87.60 55.83
C VAL A 419 -135.20 -88.14 57.21
N HIS A 420 -134.88 -87.44 58.30
CA HIS A 420 -135.32 -87.83 59.64
C HIS A 420 -136.84 -87.83 59.77
N ASN A 421 -137.53 -86.84 59.18
CA ASN A 421 -138.99 -86.76 59.17
C ASN A 421 -139.63 -87.84 58.29
N GLU A 422 -139.01 -88.19 57.15
CA GLU A 422 -139.40 -89.33 56.32
C GLU A 422 -139.29 -90.63 57.11
N TYR A 423 -138.14 -90.91 57.73
CA TYR A 423 -137.96 -92.08 58.60
C TYR A 423 -138.99 -92.12 59.73
N LYS A 424 -139.29 -90.97 60.36
CA LYS A 424 -140.31 -90.86 61.42
C LYS A 424 -141.73 -91.13 60.90
N ALA A 425 -142.07 -90.67 59.70
CA ALA A 425 -143.34 -90.96 59.05
C ALA A 425 -143.46 -92.44 58.69
N GLU A 426 -142.36 -93.05 58.28
CA GLU A 426 -142.29 -94.47 57.94
C GLU A 426 -142.42 -95.37 59.18
N ILE A 427 -141.82 -94.96 60.31
CA ILE A 427 -142.05 -95.57 61.62
C ILE A 427 -143.54 -95.48 62.01
N ARG A 428 -144.20 -94.32 61.80
CA ARG A 428 -145.66 -94.19 62.07
C ARG A 428 -146.49 -95.13 61.20
N LYS A 429 -146.17 -95.27 59.91
CA LYS A 429 -146.84 -96.22 59.02
C LYS A 429 -146.66 -97.66 59.51
N LEU A 430 -145.45 -98.05 59.88
CA LEU A 430 -145.16 -99.36 60.46
C LEU A 430 -145.95 -99.59 61.74
N SER A 431 -146.01 -98.61 62.66
CA SER A 431 -146.82 -98.70 63.88
C SER A 431 -148.30 -98.89 63.57
N SER A 432 -148.88 -98.14 62.63
CA SER A 432 -150.28 -98.32 62.24
C SER A 432 -150.56 -99.70 61.62
N ARG A 433 -149.58 -100.26 60.89
CA ARG A 433 -149.70 -101.59 60.30
C ARG A 433 -149.64 -102.70 61.34
N VAL A 434 -148.78 -102.55 62.36
CA VAL A 434 -148.76 -103.45 63.52
C VAL A 434 -150.12 -103.42 64.22
N GLU A 435 -150.71 -102.24 64.43
CA GLU A 435 -151.99 -102.06 65.10
C GLU A 435 -153.17 -102.68 64.35
N ILE A 436 -153.17 -102.62 63.01
CA ILE A 436 -154.16 -103.31 62.16
C ILE A 436 -154.02 -104.83 62.29
N LEU A 437 -152.79 -105.35 62.22
CA LEU A 437 -152.53 -106.79 62.33
C LEU A 437 -152.95 -107.36 63.69
N THR A 438 -152.85 -106.60 64.78
CA THR A 438 -153.36 -107.02 66.09
C THR A 438 -154.88 -107.19 66.09
N LYS A 439 -155.61 -106.25 65.50
CA LYS A 439 -157.08 -106.33 65.38
C LYS A 439 -157.52 -107.50 64.49
N GLU A 440 -156.78 -107.80 63.44
CA GLU A 440 -157.05 -108.92 62.54
C GLU A 440 -156.85 -110.28 63.25
N LYS A 441 -155.81 -110.37 64.10
CA LYS A 441 -155.55 -111.53 64.94
C LYS A 441 -156.68 -111.76 65.96
N ASP A 442 -157.19 -110.70 66.58
CA ASP A 442 -158.29 -110.81 67.55
C ASP A 442 -159.61 -111.22 66.87
N LEU A 443 -159.87 -110.72 65.66
CA LEU A 443 -161.04 -111.12 64.86
C LEU A 443 -160.98 -112.61 64.44
N GLN A 444 -159.79 -113.12 64.11
CA GLN A 444 -159.61 -114.56 63.85
C GLN A 444 -159.88 -115.40 65.11
N LYS A 445 -159.48 -114.90 66.28
CA LYS A 445 -159.70 -115.59 67.55
C LYS A 445 -161.19 -115.75 67.87
N GLU A 446 -162.00 -114.70 67.71
CA GLU A 446 -163.47 -114.75 67.85
C GLU A 446 -164.12 -115.74 66.87
N LYS A 447 -163.57 -115.83 65.66
CA LYS A 447 -164.07 -116.75 64.62
C LYS A 447 -163.85 -118.21 64.98
N TYR A 448 -162.70 -118.54 65.59
CA TYR A 448 -162.42 -119.89 66.07
C TYR A 448 -163.24 -120.25 67.32
N GLU A 449 -163.46 -119.29 68.23
CA GLU A 449 -164.32 -119.51 69.42
C GLU A 449 -165.77 -119.80 69.02
N SER A 450 -166.28 -119.14 67.96
CA SER A 450 -167.61 -119.42 67.40
C SER A 450 -167.72 -120.79 66.74
N GLN A 451 -166.65 -121.26 66.06
CA GLN A 451 -166.62 -122.59 65.43
C GLN A 451 -166.57 -123.73 66.45
N ILE A 452 -165.93 -123.52 67.60
CA ILE A 452 -165.89 -124.49 68.69
C ILE A 452 -167.29 -124.66 69.33
N ALA A 453 -168.04 -123.56 69.46
CA ALA A 453 -169.40 -123.61 70.01
C ALA A 453 -170.39 -124.39 69.13
N ASP A 454 -170.27 -124.30 67.79
CA ASP A 454 -171.09 -125.07 66.84
C ASP A 454 -170.74 -126.57 66.83
N LEU A 455 -169.47 -126.92 67.04
CA LEU A 455 -169.04 -128.32 67.16
C LEU A 455 -169.63 -129.00 68.41
N ASP A 456 -169.75 -128.29 69.53
CA ASP A 456 -170.34 -128.82 70.77
C ASP A 456 -171.85 -129.11 70.66
N LEU A 457 -172.58 -128.36 69.83
CA LEU A 457 -173.99 -128.65 69.51
C LEU A 457 -174.14 -129.90 68.62
N THR A 458 -173.15 -130.15 67.75
CA THR A 458 -173.14 -131.30 66.84
C THR A 458 -172.83 -132.61 67.57
N ILE A 459 -171.92 -132.57 68.56
CA ILE A 459 -171.56 -133.74 69.39
C ILE A 459 -172.75 -134.21 70.25
N ARG A 460 -173.57 -133.29 70.76
CA ARG A 460 -174.70 -133.65 71.61
C ARG A 460 -175.87 -134.30 70.82
N GLY A 461 -175.99 -133.98 69.53
CA GLY A 461 -176.92 -134.66 68.61
C GLY A 461 -176.50 -136.08 68.22
N LEU A 462 -175.21 -136.41 68.33
CA LEU A 462 -174.67 -137.75 68.03
C LEU A 462 -174.80 -138.74 69.21
N GLY A 463 -174.95 -138.24 70.44
CA GLY A 463 -175.17 -139.09 71.63
C GLY A 463 -176.50 -139.84 71.62
N SER A 464 -177.57 -139.24 71.08
CA SER A 464 -178.90 -139.85 71.01
C SER A 464 -179.04 -140.91 69.90
N LYS A 465 -178.05 -141.02 69.00
CA LYS A 465 -178.09 -141.90 67.82
C LYS A 465 -177.30 -143.21 67.97
N LYS A 466 -176.67 -143.44 69.14
CA LYS A 466 -175.93 -144.68 69.48
C LYS A 466 -176.76 -145.71 70.27
N ALA A 467 -178.05 -145.44 70.49
CA ALA A 467 -178.97 -146.34 71.20
C ALA A 467 -179.81 -147.27 70.30
N GLU A 468 -179.73 -147.18 68.96
CA GLU A 468 -180.70 -147.88 68.07
C GLU A 468 -180.11 -148.73 66.92
N LEU A 469 -178.78 -148.92 66.84
CA LEU A 469 -178.14 -149.80 65.85
C LEU A 469 -176.89 -150.44 66.49
N ARG A 470 -176.60 -151.75 66.54
CA ARG A 470 -177.23 -153.03 66.15
C ARG A 470 -176.09 -154.06 66.43
N ASN A 471 -176.24 -155.15 67.21
CA ASN A 471 -176.73 -156.46 66.75
C ASN A 471 -176.57 -156.67 65.23
N GLU A 472 -175.71 -157.62 64.85
CA GLU A 472 -175.36 -158.12 63.50
C GLU A 472 -174.01 -157.62 62.90
N ASP A 473 -173.00 -158.46 63.18
CA ASP A 473 -171.99 -159.03 62.27
C ASP A 473 -170.65 -158.32 61.93
N ALA A 474 -169.61 -158.86 62.59
CA ALA A 474 -168.46 -159.59 62.01
C ALA A 474 -167.20 -158.86 61.48
N ALA A 475 -166.06 -159.30 62.07
CA ALA A 475 -164.69 -159.43 61.52
C ALA A 475 -163.96 -158.10 61.21
N GLU A 476 -162.67 -157.89 61.47
CA GLU A 476 -161.52 -158.80 61.59
C GLU A 476 -160.27 -157.99 62.05
N VAL A 477 -159.30 -158.68 62.68
CA VAL A 477 -157.84 -158.36 62.82
C VAL A 477 -157.44 -157.24 63.82
N GLU A 478 -156.98 -157.52 65.05
CA GLU A 478 -155.59 -157.90 65.50
C GLU A 478 -154.51 -156.90 65.04
N GLU A 479 -153.74 -156.21 65.90
CA GLU A 479 -152.50 -156.61 66.60
C GLU A 479 -151.96 -155.27 67.19
N ASP A 480 -151.61 -155.09 68.46
CA ASP A 480 -150.49 -155.59 69.29
C ASP A 480 -149.43 -154.50 69.61
N SER A 481 -149.14 -154.41 70.91
CA SER A 481 -147.90 -154.00 71.60
C SER A 481 -147.27 -152.59 71.45
N GLU A 482 -147.21 -151.95 72.63
CA GLU A 482 -146.50 -150.74 73.12
C GLU A 482 -146.99 -149.33 72.71
#